data_AF-A0A8H4Y064-F1
#
_entry.id   AF-A0A8H4Y064-F1
#
_cell.length_a   1.000
_cell.length_b   1.000
_cell.length_c   1.000
_cell.angle_alpha   90.00
_cell.angle_beta   90.00
_cell.angle_gamma   90.00
#
_symmetry.space_group_name_H-M   'P 1'
#
loop_
_entity.id
_entity.type
_entity.pdbx_description
1 polymer ?
#
loop_
_entity_poly.entity_id
_entity_poly.type
_entity_poly.pdbx_seq_one_letter_code
_entity_poly.pdbx_strand_id
1 'polypeptide(L)'
;MASQASTQTPLPRVAIQFCTQCKWMLRAAYYAQELLSTFSTTLGEVALQPSTGGTFIVSITHQAPSAETASTKVLWDRREDGGFPETKELKRRVRDVVEPQRDLGHVDRDHGKKKEEAKIQDEEKPAKIGEKESENVAHVKPTWLPLTHSPAHSSES
;
A
#
# COMPACT_ATOMS: atom_id res chain seq x y z
N MET A 1 -33.74 -7.78 20.54
CA MET A 1 -33.90 -6.49 19.85
C MET A 1 -32.97 -5.50 20.53
N ALA A 2 -31.73 -5.33 20.05
CA ALA A 2 -30.81 -4.36 20.64
C ALA A 2 -31.18 -2.96 20.11
N SER A 3 -31.58 -2.06 21.02
CA SER A 3 -31.76 -0.63 20.71
C SER A 3 -30.48 -0.09 20.09
N GLN A 4 -30.58 0.45 18.88
CA GLN A 4 -29.52 1.29 18.34
C GLN A 4 -29.53 2.61 19.12
N ALA A 5 -28.75 2.68 20.19
CA ALA A 5 -28.40 3.94 20.80
C ALA A 5 -27.53 4.70 19.79
N SER A 6 -28.01 5.87 19.34
CA SER A 6 -27.28 6.82 18.51
C SER A 6 -26.13 7.43 19.32
N THR A 7 -25.06 6.65 19.46
CA THR A 7 -23.79 7.12 20.02
C THR A 7 -23.08 7.95 18.95
N GLN A 8 -23.06 9.27 19.12
CA GLN A 8 -22.25 10.13 18.25
C GLN A 8 -20.79 9.80 18.50
N THR A 9 -20.12 9.26 17.49
CA THR A 9 -18.69 8.96 17.56
C THR A 9 -17.88 10.24 17.39
N PRO A 10 -16.86 10.49 18.23
CA PRO A 10 -15.99 11.65 18.06
C PRO A 10 -15.30 11.66 16.69
N LEU A 11 -15.41 12.77 15.96
CA LEU A 11 -14.75 12.98 14.67
C LEU A 11 -13.50 13.87 14.86
N PRO A 12 -12.46 13.72 14.03
CA PRO A 12 -12.29 12.73 12.96
C PRO A 12 -12.05 11.31 13.49
N ARG A 13 -12.69 10.33 12.86
CA ARG A 13 -12.62 8.91 13.22
C ARG A 13 -11.82 8.15 12.18
N VAL A 14 -10.70 7.55 12.56
CA VAL A 14 -9.98 6.61 11.68
C VAL A 14 -10.42 5.19 12.00
N ALA A 15 -10.71 4.38 10.98
CA ALA A 15 -11.03 2.97 11.12
C ALA A 15 -10.01 2.12 10.37
N ILE A 16 -9.45 1.12 11.05
CA ILE A 16 -8.54 0.13 10.47
C ILE A 16 -9.27 -1.21 10.48
N GLN A 17 -9.79 -1.59 9.32
CA GLN A 17 -10.39 -2.90 9.11
C GLN A 17 -9.29 -3.92 8.78
N PHE A 18 -9.23 -5.04 9.50
CA PHE A 18 -8.14 -6.01 9.34
C PHE A 18 -8.62 -7.46 9.39
N CYS A 19 -8.00 -8.31 8.57
CA CYS A 19 -8.20 -9.75 8.57
C CYS A 19 -7.67 -10.41 9.85
N THR A 20 -8.55 -10.99 10.66
CA THR A 20 -8.17 -11.69 11.91
C THR A 20 -7.45 -13.00 11.63
N GLN A 21 -7.89 -13.76 10.62
CA GLN A 21 -7.30 -15.03 10.20
C GLN A 21 -5.86 -14.87 9.66
N CYS A 22 -5.53 -13.67 9.19
CA CYS A 22 -4.24 -13.35 8.60
C CYS A 22 -3.18 -12.91 9.64
N LYS A 23 -3.54 -12.91 10.93
CA LYS A 23 -2.69 -12.45 12.05
C LYS A 23 -2.22 -10.99 11.90
N TRP A 24 -3.05 -10.12 11.31
CA TRP A 24 -2.70 -8.70 11.09
C TRP A 24 -3.10 -7.76 12.22
N MET A 25 -3.69 -8.27 13.31
CA MET A 25 -4.09 -7.46 14.47
C MET A 25 -2.95 -6.61 15.02
N LEU A 26 -1.75 -7.18 15.22
CA LEU A 26 -0.61 -6.45 15.76
C LEU A 26 -0.16 -5.31 14.83
N ARG A 27 -0.22 -5.54 13.52
CA ARG A 27 0.08 -4.50 12.53
C ARG A 27 -0.97 -3.39 12.56
N ALA A 28 -2.25 -3.73 12.65
CA ALA A 28 -3.33 -2.75 12.78
C ALA A 28 -3.17 -1.91 14.06
N ALA A 29 -2.89 -2.55 15.20
CA ALA A 29 -2.67 -1.89 16.48
C ALA A 29 -1.43 -0.98 16.47
N TYR A 30 -0.37 -1.37 15.75
CA TYR A 30 0.82 -0.51 15.55
C TYR A 30 0.45 0.79 14.83
N TYR A 31 -0.27 0.71 13.69
CA TYR A 31 -0.69 1.94 13.00
C TYR A 31 -1.62 2.81 13.85
N ALA A 32 -2.51 2.21 14.64
CA ALA A 32 -3.35 2.98 15.54
C ALA A 32 -2.54 3.78 16.57
N GLN A 33 -1.51 3.17 17.17
CA GLN A 33 -0.60 3.85 18.10
C GLN A 33 0.21 4.96 17.40
N GLU A 34 0.70 4.71 16.19
CA GLU A 34 1.42 5.70 15.39
C GLU A 34 0.55 6.94 15.08
N LEU A 35 -0.73 6.72 14.76
CA LEU A 35 -1.66 7.81 14.48
C LEU A 35 -2.03 8.58 15.75
N LEU A 36 -2.40 7.88 16.82
CA LEU A 36 -2.76 8.52 18.09
C LEU A 36 -1.59 9.29 18.72
N SER A 37 -0.36 8.80 18.59
CA SER A 37 0.83 9.52 19.07
C SER A 37 1.15 10.77 18.23
N THR A 38 0.86 10.75 16.93
CA THR A 38 1.16 11.87 16.02
C THR A 38 0.10 12.96 16.09
N PHE A 39 -1.18 12.57 16.08
CA PHE A 39 -2.30 13.49 15.99
C PHE A 39 -2.93 13.82 17.35
N SER A 40 -2.68 13.02 18.39
CA SER A 40 -3.18 13.26 19.75
C SER A 40 -4.67 13.62 19.73
N THR A 41 -5.04 14.78 20.28
CA THR A 41 -6.42 15.28 20.38
C THR A 41 -7.03 15.76 19.06
N THR A 42 -6.26 15.85 17.98
CA THR A 42 -6.79 16.14 16.63
C THR A 42 -7.70 15.01 16.15
N LEU A 43 -7.41 13.75 16.52
CA LEU A 43 -8.27 12.61 16.21
C LEU A 43 -9.27 12.39 17.34
N GLY A 44 -10.53 12.14 16.99
CA GLY A 44 -11.54 11.73 17.95
C GLY A 44 -11.33 10.30 18.42
N GLU A 45 -11.06 9.38 17.47
CA GLU A 45 -10.71 7.99 17.79
C GLU A 45 -9.96 7.30 16.64
N VAL A 46 -9.31 6.18 16.98
CA VAL A 46 -8.86 5.17 16.01
C VAL A 46 -9.49 3.83 16.38
N ALA A 47 -10.36 3.32 15.52
CA ALA A 47 -11.07 2.07 15.70
C ALA A 47 -10.38 0.90 15.00
N LEU A 48 -10.18 -0.20 15.72
CA LEU A 48 -9.73 -1.47 15.15
C LEU A 48 -10.96 -2.35 14.84
N GLN A 49 -11.15 -2.71 13.58
CA GLN A 49 -12.35 -3.42 13.11
C GLN A 49 -11.97 -4.81 12.59
N PRO A 50 -12.24 -5.89 13.34
CA PRO A 50 -12.05 -7.26 12.88
C PRO A 50 -12.83 -7.55 11.58
N SER A 51 -12.19 -8.24 10.64
CA SER A 51 -12.76 -8.70 9.38
C SER A 51 -12.10 -10.01 8.94
N THR A 52 -12.46 -10.50 7.75
CA THR A 52 -11.92 -11.71 7.12
C THR A 52 -11.47 -11.40 5.69
N GLY A 53 -11.07 -12.43 4.92
CA GLY A 53 -10.86 -12.29 3.47
C GLY A 53 -9.62 -11.51 3.03
N GLY A 54 -8.56 -11.46 3.85
CA GLY A 54 -7.33 -10.73 3.49
C GLY A 54 -7.51 -9.21 3.42
N THR A 55 -8.54 -8.68 4.09
CA THR A 55 -8.86 -7.26 4.17
C THR A 55 -7.84 -6.50 5.02
N PHE A 56 -7.34 -5.39 4.50
CA PHE A 56 -6.65 -4.37 5.29
C PHE A 56 -6.97 -3.00 4.69
N ILE A 57 -7.93 -2.29 5.27
CA ILE A 57 -8.44 -1.01 4.78
C ILE A 57 -8.34 0.00 5.92
N VAL A 58 -7.78 1.17 5.62
CA VAL A 58 -7.78 2.33 6.51
C VAL A 58 -8.70 3.39 5.91
N SER A 59 -9.72 3.79 6.66
CA SER A 59 -10.63 4.86 6.26
C SER A 59 -10.70 5.93 7.34
N ILE A 60 -11.10 7.14 6.94
CA ILE A 60 -11.34 8.25 7.85
C ILE A 60 -12.73 8.82 7.59
N THR A 61 -13.51 8.93 8.66
CA THR A 61 -14.75 9.69 8.68
C THR A 61 -14.46 11.05 9.30
N HIS A 62 -14.80 12.12 8.60
CA HIS A 62 -14.60 13.49 9.08
C HIS A 62 -15.72 14.41 8.58
N GLN A 63 -15.95 15.50 9.31
CA GLN A 63 -16.89 16.55 8.94
C GLN A 63 -16.10 17.84 8.76
N ALA A 64 -16.17 18.44 7.57
CA ALA A 64 -15.57 19.75 7.35
C ALA A 64 -16.40 20.85 8.05
N PRO A 65 -15.80 21.97 8.48
CA PRO A 65 -16.52 23.03 9.19
C PRO A 65 -17.72 23.60 8.42
N SER A 66 -17.67 23.57 7.09
CA SER A 66 -18.74 24.04 6.21
C SER A 66 -19.70 22.94 5.74
N ALA A 67 -19.50 21.69 6.17
CA ALA A 67 -20.29 20.54 5.72
C ALA A 67 -21.38 20.16 6.73
N GLU A 68 -22.60 20.02 6.24
CA GLU A 68 -23.77 19.64 7.03
C GLU A 68 -23.71 18.17 7.48
N THR A 69 -23.01 17.32 6.73
CA THR A 69 -22.90 15.89 6.99
C THR A 69 -21.44 15.44 7.01
N ALA A 70 -21.16 14.41 7.80
CA ALA A 70 -19.85 13.76 7.81
C ALA A 70 -19.64 12.94 6.53
N SER A 71 -18.41 12.91 6.03
CA SER A 71 -18.00 12.13 4.87
C SER A 71 -16.96 11.09 5.27
N THR A 72 -16.89 9.98 4.52
CA THR A 72 -15.89 8.94 4.74
C THR A 72 -15.00 8.78 3.51
N LYS A 73 -13.68 8.75 3.72
CA LYS A 73 -12.67 8.57 2.69
C LYS A 73 -11.79 7.36 3.00
N VAL A 74 -11.50 6.54 1.99
CA VAL A 74 -10.47 5.49 2.10
C VAL A 74 -9.10 6.15 1.99
N LEU A 75 -8.27 5.95 3.01
CA LEU A 75 -6.89 6.41 3.05
C LEU A 75 -5.92 5.34 2.56
N TRP A 76 -6.24 4.06 2.71
CA TRP A 76 -5.43 2.96 2.21
C TRP A 76 -6.28 1.72 2.01
N ASP A 77 -6.11 1.02 0.89
CA ASP A 77 -6.62 -0.32 0.66
C ASP A 77 -5.46 -1.23 0.25
N ARG A 78 -5.21 -2.30 1.01
CA ARG A 78 -4.11 -3.22 0.71
C ARG A 78 -4.14 -3.79 -0.70
N ARG A 79 -5.32 -4.01 -1.27
CA ARG A 79 -5.46 -4.59 -2.62
C ARG A 79 -5.12 -3.56 -3.69
N GLU A 80 -5.59 -2.32 -3.51
CA GLU A 80 -5.45 -1.26 -4.50
C GLU A 80 -4.11 -0.52 -4.39
N ASP A 81 -3.62 -0.28 -3.18
CA ASP A 81 -2.35 0.43 -2.90
C ASP A 81 -1.13 -0.50 -2.83
N GLY A 82 -1.30 -1.81 -3.05
CA GLY A 82 -0.17 -2.75 -3.18
C GLY A 82 0.55 -3.09 -1.87
N GLY A 83 -0.19 -3.58 -0.86
CA GLY A 83 0.39 -4.06 0.39
C GLY A 83 0.03 -3.20 1.60
N PHE A 84 0.97 -3.06 2.55
CA PHE A 84 0.74 -2.26 3.76
C PHE A 84 1.37 -0.86 3.62
N PRO A 85 0.76 0.18 4.20
CA PRO A 85 1.29 1.52 4.09
C PRO A 85 2.62 1.65 4.85
N GLU A 86 3.53 2.46 4.32
CA GLU A 86 4.58 3.01 5.18
C GLU A 86 3.94 3.93 6.22
N THR A 87 4.45 3.91 7.45
CA THR A 87 3.93 4.73 8.56
C THR A 87 3.89 6.22 8.20
N LYS A 88 4.91 6.72 7.49
CA LYS A 88 4.97 8.12 7.06
C LYS A 88 3.87 8.45 6.05
N GLU A 89 3.54 7.52 5.16
CA GLU A 89 2.50 7.71 4.14
C GLU A 89 1.13 7.74 4.74
N LEU A 90 0.85 6.83 5.66
CA LEU A 90 -0.41 6.85 6.36
C LEU A 90 -0.61 8.16 7.15
N LYS A 91 0.44 8.64 7.84
CA LYS A 91 0.40 9.91 8.58
C LYS A 91 0.10 11.09 7.64
N ARG A 92 0.75 11.19 6.48
CA ARG A 92 0.45 12.26 5.51
C ARG A 92 -0.97 12.19 4.99
N ARG A 93 -1.44 11.02 4.57
CA ARG A 93 -2.82 10.87 4.07
C ARG A 93 -3.87 11.25 5.12
N VAL A 94 -3.60 10.99 6.41
CA VAL A 94 -4.45 11.48 7.51
C VAL A 94 -4.35 13.01 7.64
N ARG A 95 -3.15 13.58 7.69
CA ARG A 95 -2.92 15.04 7.78
C ARG A 95 -3.64 15.80 6.68
N ASP A 96 -3.52 15.32 5.44
CA ASP A 96 -4.13 15.94 4.25
C ASP A 96 -5.66 16.01 4.35
N VAL A 97 -6.29 15.20 5.22
CA VAL A 97 -7.73 15.22 5.49
C VAL A 97 -8.08 16.08 6.70
N VAL A 98 -7.33 15.97 7.80
CA VAL A 98 -7.73 16.60 9.08
C VAL A 98 -7.14 17.99 9.29
N GLU A 99 -5.88 18.20 8.91
CA GLU A 99 -5.13 19.44 9.14
C GLU A 99 -4.16 19.68 7.96
N PRO A 100 -4.65 20.02 6.74
CA PRO A 100 -3.83 20.06 5.53
C PRO A 100 -2.62 20.99 5.60
N GLN A 101 -2.67 22.01 6.46
CA GLN A 101 -1.63 23.02 6.63
C GLN A 101 -0.58 22.67 7.69
N ARG A 102 -0.76 21.56 8.43
CA ARG A 102 0.18 21.15 9.47
C ARG A 102 1.43 20.52 8.87
N ASP A 103 2.60 21.00 9.30
CA ASP A 103 3.90 20.39 9.01
C ASP A 103 4.13 19.19 9.94
N LEU A 104 4.44 18.02 9.37
CA LEU A 104 4.81 16.82 10.12
C LEU A 104 6.34 16.61 10.21
N GLY A 105 7.13 17.61 9.83
CA GLY A 105 8.58 17.62 9.92
C GLY A 105 9.23 16.53 9.06
N HIS A 106 9.94 15.59 9.68
CA HIS A 106 10.62 14.49 8.97
C HIS A 106 9.70 13.62 8.13
N VAL A 107 8.41 13.57 8.46
CA VAL A 107 7.42 12.85 7.66
C VAL A 107 7.23 13.53 6.30
N ASP A 108 7.19 14.85 6.22
CA ASP A 108 6.93 15.57 4.96
C ASP A 108 8.21 15.74 4.10
N ARG A 109 9.38 15.90 4.71
CA ARG A 109 10.66 16.12 4.00
C ARG A 109 11.08 14.96 3.11
N ASP A 110 10.81 13.72 3.52
CA ASP A 110 11.23 12.53 2.76
C ASP A 110 10.38 12.28 1.51
N HIS A 111 9.21 12.94 1.40
CA HIS A 111 8.35 12.83 0.23
C HIS A 111 8.75 13.72 -0.93
N GLY A 112 9.31 14.89 -0.66
CA GLY A 112 9.89 15.74 -1.69
C GLY A 112 11.01 15.02 -2.45
N LYS A 113 11.91 14.35 -1.70
CA LYS A 113 13.05 13.60 -2.27
C LYS A 113 12.63 12.44 -3.16
N LYS A 114 11.69 11.58 -2.71
CA LYS A 114 11.18 10.46 -3.53
C LYS A 114 10.51 10.94 -4.82
N LYS A 115 9.79 12.08 -4.78
CA LYS A 115 9.11 12.65 -5.96
C LYS A 115 10.11 13.24 -6.96
N GLU A 116 11.20 13.83 -6.47
CA GLU A 116 12.27 14.39 -7.29
C GLU A 116 13.15 13.29 -7.90
N GLU A 117 13.49 12.25 -7.14
CA GLU A 117 14.23 11.07 -7.63
C GLU A 117 13.43 10.26 -8.66
N ALA A 118 12.12 10.07 -8.46
CA ALA A 118 11.26 9.43 -9.46
C ALA A 118 11.15 10.24 -10.76
N LYS A 119 11.11 11.58 -10.65
CA LYS A 119 11.07 12.47 -11.81
C LYS A 119 12.37 12.46 -12.62
N ILE A 120 13.52 12.33 -11.96
CA ILE A 120 14.83 12.23 -12.63
C ILE A 120 14.96 10.90 -13.39
N GLN A 121 14.44 9.79 -12.84
CA GLN A 121 14.53 8.47 -13.50
C GLN A 121 13.63 8.31 -14.74
N ASP A 122 12.49 9.02 -14.81
CA ASP A 122 11.62 9.01 -15.99
C ASP A 122 12.17 9.83 -17.17
N GLU A 123 13.00 10.85 -16.90
CA GLU A 123 13.61 11.71 -17.94
C GLU A 123 14.88 11.09 -18.56
N GLU A 124 15.53 10.13 -17.89
CA GLU A 124 16.85 9.61 -18.30
C GLU A 124 16.80 8.31 -19.13
N LYS A 125 15.64 7.92 -19.67
CA LYS A 125 15.54 6.75 -20.56
C LYS A 125 16.05 7.09 -21.97
N PRO A 126 17.22 6.59 -22.42
CA PRO A 126 17.69 6.91 -23.76
C PRO A 126 16.82 6.20 -24.79
N ALA A 127 16.35 6.97 -25.78
CA ALA A 127 15.75 6.45 -27.00
C ALA A 127 16.77 5.53 -27.71
N LYS A 128 16.46 4.24 -27.81
CA LYS A 128 17.25 3.32 -28.66
C LYS A 128 17.05 3.74 -30.12
N ILE A 129 18.03 4.46 -30.66
CA ILE A 129 18.21 4.64 -32.10
C ILE A 129 18.61 3.28 -32.65
N GLY A 130 17.82 2.78 -33.60
CA GLY A 130 18.12 1.56 -34.33
C GLY A 130 19.23 1.81 -35.35
N GLU A 131 20.29 1.01 -35.29
CA GLU A 131 21.21 0.80 -36.41
C GLU A 131 20.87 -0.54 -37.08
N LYS A 132 20.37 -0.45 -38.32
CA LYS A 132 20.69 -1.40 -39.41
C LYS A 132 22.08 -0.98 -39.92
N GLU A 133 22.98 -1.84 -40.40
CA GLU A 133 22.79 -2.78 -41.50
C GLU A 133 24.08 -3.63 -41.73
N SER A 134 23.91 -4.85 -42.25
CA SER A 134 24.77 -5.59 -43.23
C SER A 134 26.26 -5.88 -42.92
N GLU A 135 26.89 -7.02 -43.21
CA GLU A 135 26.55 -8.21 -44.00
C GLU A 135 27.67 -9.29 -43.87
N ASN A 136 27.30 -10.58 -43.90
CA ASN A 136 27.94 -11.72 -44.62
C ASN A 136 29.39 -12.18 -44.27
N VAL A 137 29.82 -13.46 -44.26
CA VAL A 137 29.33 -14.82 -44.60
C VAL A 137 30.16 -15.82 -43.76
N ALA A 138 29.56 -16.88 -43.21
CA ALA A 138 30.09 -18.26 -43.27
C ALA A 138 29.06 -19.27 -42.77
N HIS A 139 28.42 -19.91 -43.73
CA HIS A 139 27.43 -20.96 -43.57
C HIS A 139 28.18 -22.30 -43.41
N VAL A 140 28.17 -22.91 -42.22
CA VAL A 140 28.45 -24.35 -42.06
C VAL A 140 27.34 -24.96 -41.20
N LYS A 141 26.70 -25.98 -41.75
CA LYS A 141 25.45 -26.59 -41.29
C LYS A 141 25.64 -27.55 -40.10
N PRO A 142 24.53 -27.90 -39.41
CA PRO A 142 24.52 -28.36 -38.03
C PRO A 142 24.50 -29.88 -37.90
N THR A 143 24.96 -30.38 -36.77
CA THR A 143 24.69 -31.71 -36.20
C THR A 143 25.17 -31.57 -34.75
N TRP A 144 24.39 -31.87 -33.71
CA TRP A 144 24.06 -33.19 -33.20
C TRP A 144 22.73 -33.14 -32.43
N LEU A 145 21.88 -34.15 -32.65
CA LEU A 145 20.64 -34.40 -31.93
C LEU A 145 20.89 -34.95 -30.49
N PRO A 146 19.87 -34.92 -29.62
CA PRO A 146 20.01 -35.17 -28.18
C PRO A 146 19.97 -36.67 -27.84
N LEU A 147 20.71 -37.10 -26.81
CA LEU A 147 20.45 -38.38 -26.16
C LEU A 147 19.50 -38.19 -24.98
N THR A 148 18.25 -38.54 -25.22
CA THR A 148 17.31 -39.03 -24.22
C THR A 148 17.83 -40.33 -23.60
N HIS A 149 17.71 -40.50 -22.28
CA HIS A 149 17.53 -41.82 -21.67
C HIS A 149 16.38 -41.74 -20.66
N SER A 150 15.40 -42.61 -20.88
CA SER A 150 14.24 -42.91 -20.04
C SER A 150 14.58 -44.11 -19.11
N PRO A 151 13.72 -44.43 -18.12
CA PRO A 151 14.11 -45.04 -16.85
C PRO A 151 14.16 -46.58 -16.87
N ALA A 152 14.83 -47.15 -15.87
CA ALA A 152 14.76 -48.58 -15.53
C ALA A 152 14.31 -48.79 -14.07
N HIS A 153 13.38 -49.72 -13.96
CA HIS A 153 12.64 -50.26 -12.82
C HIS A 153 13.51 -51.25 -12.00
N SER A 154 13.23 -51.37 -10.69
CA SER A 154 13.37 -52.58 -9.82
C SER A 154 13.08 -52.13 -8.38
N SER A 155 12.08 -52.55 -7.60
CA SER A 155 11.49 -53.86 -7.24
C SER A 155 12.46 -54.85 -6.59
N GLU A 156 12.47 -54.85 -5.25
CA GLU A 156 12.82 -55.92 -4.28
C GLU A 156 12.85 -55.21 -2.91
N SER A 157 12.34 -55.70 -1.78
CA SER A 157 11.57 -56.87 -1.38
C SER A 157 10.93 -56.52 -0.03
#